data_AF-K2FS79-F1
#
_entry.id   AF-K2FS79-F1
#
_cell.length_a   1.000
_cell.length_b   1.000
_cell.length_c   1.000
_cell.angle_alpha   90.00
_cell.angle_beta   90.00
_cell.angle_gamma   90.00
#
_symmetry.space_group_name_H-M   'P 1'
#
loop_
_entity.id
_entity.type
_entity.pdbx_description
1 polymer ?
#
loop_
_entity_poly.entity_id
_entity_poly.type
_entity_poly.pdbx_seq_one_letter_code
_entity_poly.pdbx_strand_id
1 'polypeptide(L)'
;MQRKIYPSDVTREQFEKISSILNTACKKTRPRTIDQYDVFCALLYLLKSGCQWRMLPSDFPKWRTVHHYFQLWSQKKNKNTPSVLEEILKKIGQRRTFEKWKKLQNELGYH
;
A
#
# COMPACT_ATOMS: atom_id res chain seq x y z
N MET A 1 15.99 -3.38 -13.11
CA MET A 1 16.55 -3.59 -11.76
C MET A 1 15.78 -4.73 -11.11
N GLN A 2 16.47 -5.78 -10.67
CA GLN A 2 15.82 -6.88 -9.94
C GLN A 2 15.59 -6.43 -8.51
N ARG A 3 14.33 -6.34 -8.09
CA ARG A 3 14.00 -6.03 -6.70
C ARG A 3 14.34 -7.21 -5.81
N LYS A 4 14.74 -6.94 -4.56
CA LYS A 4 14.82 -7.98 -3.53
C LYS A 4 13.41 -8.42 -3.12
N ILE A 5 13.25 -9.71 -2.89
CA ILE A 5 11.99 -10.28 -2.39
C ILE A 5 11.98 -10.16 -0.88
N TYR A 6 10.94 -9.57 -0.32
CA TYR A 6 10.77 -9.46 1.13
C TYR A 6 9.73 -10.46 1.66
N PRO A 7 9.82 -10.94 2.91
CA PRO A 7 8.79 -11.77 3.55
C PRO A 7 7.43 -11.08 3.75
N SER A 8 7.34 -9.79 3.44
CA SER A 8 6.11 -9.01 3.39
C SER A 8 5.42 -9.05 2.03
N ASP A 9 6.12 -9.48 0.99
CA ASP A 9 5.63 -9.44 -0.39
C ASP A 9 4.50 -10.44 -0.60
N VAL A 10 3.53 -10.04 -1.41
CA VAL A 10 2.50 -10.94 -1.94
C VAL A 10 2.95 -11.50 -3.28
N THR A 11 2.45 -12.68 -3.65
CA THR A 11 2.75 -13.21 -4.98
C THR A 11 2.11 -12.33 -6.06
N ARG A 12 2.73 -12.34 -7.25
CA ARG A 12 2.21 -11.55 -8.37
C ARG A 12 0.79 -11.98 -8.77
N GLU A 13 0.48 -13.27 -8.65
CA GLU A 13 -0.88 -13.81 -8.87
C GLU A 13 -1.90 -13.28 -7.85
N GLN A 14 -1.52 -13.22 -6.56
CA GLN A 14 -2.36 -12.61 -5.53
C GLN A 14 -2.57 -11.12 -5.82
N PHE A 15 -1.52 -10.44 -6.28
CA PHE A 15 -1.59 -9.05 -6.69
C PHE A 15 -2.51 -8.83 -7.90
N GLU A 16 -2.46 -9.68 -8.92
CA GLU A 16 -3.32 -9.56 -10.11
C GLU A 16 -4.81 -9.64 -9.74
N LYS A 17 -5.18 -10.50 -8.79
CA LYS A 17 -6.56 -10.61 -8.26
C LYS A 17 -7.07 -9.34 -7.57
N ILE A 18 -6.18 -8.50 -7.04
CA ILE A 18 -6.52 -7.22 -6.38
C ILE A 18 -6.24 -6.00 -7.26
N SER A 19 -5.41 -6.14 -8.30
CA SER A 19 -5.00 -5.06 -9.20
C SER A 19 -6.19 -4.40 -9.88
N SER A 20 -7.22 -5.18 -10.23
CA SER A 20 -8.47 -4.63 -10.78
C SER A 20 -9.12 -3.61 -9.84
N ILE A 21 -9.09 -3.85 -8.52
CA ILE A 21 -9.66 -2.95 -7.51
C ILE A 21 -8.77 -1.72 -7.36
N LEU A 22 -7.45 -1.87 -7.32
CA LEU A 22 -6.50 -0.75 -7.27
C LEU A 22 -6.64 0.20 -8.47
N ASN A 23 -6.90 -0.36 -9.65
CA ASN A 23 -7.08 0.42 -10.86
C ASN A 23 -8.34 1.29 -10.85
N THR A 24 -9.38 0.92 -10.10
CA THR A 24 -10.59 1.77 -9.95
C THR A 24 -10.31 3.06 -9.17
N ALA A 25 -9.33 3.05 -8.27
CA ALA A 25 -8.99 4.20 -7.42
C ALA A 25 -8.07 5.22 -8.10
N CYS A 26 -7.26 4.79 -9.06
CA CYS A 26 -6.29 5.66 -9.73
C CYS A 26 -6.85 6.18 -11.07
N LYS A 27 -7.18 7.47 -11.14
CA LYS A 27 -7.50 8.14 -12.41
C LYS A 27 -6.33 7.99 -13.40
N LYS A 28 -6.59 7.50 -14.62
CA LYS A 28 -5.61 7.30 -15.70
C LYS A 28 -5.21 8.63 -16.35
N THR A 29 -4.65 9.57 -15.59
CA THR A 29 -4.30 10.91 -16.12
C THR A 29 -2.87 11.03 -16.61
N ARG A 30 -1.97 10.07 -16.30
CA ARG A 30 -0.59 10.05 -16.86
C ARG A 30 -0.14 8.59 -17.11
N PRO A 31 0.59 8.31 -18.20
CA PRO A 31 1.22 7.00 -18.39
C PRO A 31 2.09 6.65 -17.18
N ARG A 32 1.83 5.49 -16.57
CA ARG A 32 2.50 5.07 -15.34
C ARG A 32 3.89 4.53 -15.67
N THR A 33 4.91 5.24 -15.23
CA THR A 33 6.30 4.77 -15.29
C THR A 33 6.63 3.78 -14.17
N ILE A 34 5.74 3.63 -13.19
CA ILE A 34 6.00 2.91 -11.93
C ILE A 34 5.08 1.70 -11.84
N ASP A 35 5.65 0.53 -11.54
CA ASP A 35 4.88 -0.70 -11.32
C ASP A 35 4.06 -0.59 -10.03
N GLN A 36 2.75 -0.79 -10.13
CA GLN A 36 1.84 -0.78 -8.98
C GLN A 36 2.14 -1.94 -8.02
N TYR A 37 2.67 -3.05 -8.53
CA TYR A 37 3.06 -4.18 -7.72
C TYR A 37 4.17 -3.80 -6.73
N ASP A 38 5.18 -3.05 -7.19
CA ASP A 38 6.29 -2.60 -6.34
C ASP A 38 5.82 -1.59 -5.29
N VAL A 39 4.91 -0.68 -5.66
CA VAL A 39 4.28 0.24 -4.71
C VAL A 39 3.47 -0.51 -3.66
N PHE A 40 2.73 -1.53 -4.06
CA PHE A 40 1.93 -2.32 -3.14
C PHE A 40 2.81 -3.15 -2.20
N CYS A 41 3.88 -3.77 -2.69
CA CYS A 41 4.84 -4.51 -1.87
C CYS A 41 5.56 -3.59 -0.88
N ALA A 42 5.92 -2.36 -1.29
CA ALA A 42 6.46 -1.34 -0.39
C ALA A 42 5.49 -0.97 0.74
N LEU A 43 4.18 -0.85 0.44
CA LEU A 43 3.17 -0.61 1.46
C LEU A 43 3.01 -1.79 2.41
N LEU A 44 3.00 -3.01 1.91
CA LEU A 44 2.95 -4.20 2.77
C LEU A 44 4.16 -4.29 3.69
N TYR A 45 5.34 -3.96 3.18
CA TYR A 45 6.56 -3.87 3.98
C TYR A 45 6.41 -2.85 5.10
N LEU A 46 5.91 -1.65 4.80
CA LEU A 46 5.64 -0.60 5.79
C LEU A 46 4.61 -1.04 6.83
N LEU A 47 3.49 -1.65 6.41
CA LEU A 47 2.44 -2.11 7.30
C LEU A 47 2.92 -3.21 8.26
N LYS A 48 3.76 -4.12 7.76
CA LYS A 48 4.26 -5.27 8.53
C LYS A 48 5.42 -4.88 9.46
N SER A 49 6.33 -4.03 9.00
CA SER A 49 7.48 -3.56 9.79
C SER A 49 7.12 -2.43 10.76
N GLY A 50 6.12 -1.61 10.42
CA GLY A 50 5.80 -0.40 11.16
C GLY A 50 6.87 0.70 11.05
N CYS A 51 7.80 0.59 10.10
CA CYS A 51 8.87 1.58 9.96
C CYS A 51 8.34 2.93 9.45
N GLN A 52 9.16 3.97 9.60
CA GLN A 52 8.82 5.31 9.11
C GLN A 52 8.89 5.34 7.58
N TRP A 53 8.06 6.16 6.93
CA TRP A 53 8.05 6.31 5.47
C TRP A 53 9.44 6.58 4.85
N ARG A 54 10.28 7.35 5.54
CA ARG A 54 11.64 7.70 5.09
C ARG A 54 12.64 6.54 5.20
N MET A 55 12.32 5.51 5.98
CA MET A 55 13.15 4.31 6.16
C MET A 55 12.83 3.20 5.15
N LEU A 56 11.99 3.48 4.16
CA LEU A 56 11.68 2.52 3.11
C LEU A 56 12.99 2.15 2.35
N PRO A 57 13.28 0.85 2.15
CA PRO A 57 14.45 0.43 1.38
C PRO A 57 14.53 1.10 0.00
N SER A 58 15.75 1.44 -0.43
CA SER A 58 16.00 2.09 -1.73
C SER A 58 15.65 1.24 -2.95
N ASP A 59 15.49 -0.07 -2.75
CA ASP A 59 15.07 -1.02 -3.79
C ASP A 59 13.59 -0.83 -4.17
N PHE A 60 12.80 -0.18 -3.31
CA PHE A 60 11.42 0.19 -3.60
C PHE A 60 11.31 1.54 -4.29
N PRO A 61 10.16 1.84 -4.94
CA PRO A 61 9.86 3.18 -5.43
C PRO A 61 10.01 4.22 -4.32
N LYS A 62 10.40 5.45 -4.69
CA LYS A 62 10.61 6.54 -3.73
C LYS A 62 9.42 6.66 -2.77
N TRP A 63 9.69 6.80 -1.48
CA TRP A 63 8.64 6.84 -0.44
C TRP A 63 7.53 7.86 -0.72
N ARG A 64 7.85 9.00 -1.36
CA ARG A 64 6.86 10.02 -1.75
C ARG A 64 5.84 9.47 -2.75
N THR A 65 6.30 8.68 -3.71
CA THR A 65 5.44 7.97 -4.65
C THR A 65 4.56 6.98 -3.90
N VAL A 66 5.15 6.17 -3.03
CA VAL A 66 4.41 5.16 -2.25
C VAL A 66 3.34 5.82 -1.38
N HIS A 67 3.67 6.93 -0.72
CA HIS A 67 2.74 7.73 0.07
C HIS A 67 1.61 8.33 -0.78
N HIS A 68 1.92 8.84 -1.98
CA HIS A 68 0.89 9.35 -2.89
C HIS A 68 -0.13 8.28 -3.29
N TYR A 69 0.35 7.07 -3.64
CA TYR A 69 -0.55 5.95 -3.94
C TYR A 69 -1.34 5.50 -2.71
N PHE A 70 -0.71 5.49 -1.53
CA PHE A 70 -1.41 5.21 -0.28
C PHE A 70 -2.56 6.21 -0.04
N GLN A 71 -2.33 7.51 -0.22
CA GLN A 71 -3.39 8.51 -0.07
C GLN A 71 -4.53 8.29 -1.07
N LEU A 72 -4.21 7.96 -2.32
CA LEU A 72 -5.22 7.64 -3.34
C LEU A 72 -6.05 6.40 -2.97
N TRP A 73 -5.41 5.34 -2.47
CA TRP A 73 -6.10 4.09 -2.12
C TRP A 73 -6.80 4.13 -0.76
N SER A 74 -6.34 5.01 0.14
CA SER A 74 -6.92 5.26 1.45
C SER A 74 -8.09 6.26 1.40
N GLN A 75 -8.24 7.00 0.29
CA GLN A 75 -9.32 7.96 0.13
C GLN A 75 -10.69 7.25 0.17
N LYS A 76 -11.47 7.57 1.20
CA LYS A 76 -12.84 7.06 1.38
C LYS A 76 -13.80 7.92 0.58
N LYS A 77 -14.73 7.28 -0.13
CA LYS A 77 -15.83 8.00 -0.82
C LYS A 77 -16.82 8.58 0.21
N ASN A 78 -17.15 7.82 1.25
CA ASN A 78 -18.04 8.20 2.34
C ASN A 78 -17.46 7.78 3.70
N LYS A 79 -17.90 8.42 4.80
CA LYS A 79 -17.46 8.08 6.16
C LYS A 79 -17.76 6.63 6.55
N ASN A 80 -18.81 6.03 5.98
CA ASN A 80 -19.28 4.68 6.33
C ASN A 80 -18.78 3.57 5.39
N THR A 81 -18.05 3.91 4.32
CA THR A 81 -17.53 2.90 3.37
C THR A 81 -16.06 2.61 3.62
N PRO A 82 -15.62 1.34 3.57
CA PRO A 82 -14.21 1.02 3.63
C PRO A 82 -13.48 1.63 2.43
N SER A 83 -12.22 2.04 2.63
CA SER A 83 -11.39 2.48 1.51
C SER A 83 -11.02 1.30 0.61
N VAL A 84 -10.58 1.60 -0.61
CA VAL A 84 -10.10 0.59 -1.57
C VAL A 84 -8.97 -0.23 -0.96
N LEU A 85 -8.08 0.42 -0.20
CA LEU A 85 -7.02 -0.24 0.55
C LEU A 85 -7.58 -1.18 1.64
N GLU A 86 -8.58 -0.73 2.42
CA GLU A 86 -9.20 -1.56 3.47
C GLU A 86 -9.89 -2.80 2.89
N GLU A 87 -10.56 -2.68 1.73
CA GLU A 87 -11.18 -3.80 1.03
C GLU A 87 -10.14 -4.85 0.58
N ILE A 88 -9.04 -4.37 0.00
CA ILE A 88 -7.95 -5.23 -0.47
C ILE A 88 -7.28 -5.95 0.70
N LEU A 89 -6.98 -5.23 1.79
CA LEU A 89 -6.35 -5.81 2.97
C LEU A 89 -7.26 -6.82 3.67
N LYS A 90 -8.59 -6.60 3.63
CA LYS A 90 -9.57 -7.60 4.08
C LYS A 90 -9.53 -8.85 3.20
N LYS A 91 -9.44 -8.69 1.87
CA LYS A 91 -9.41 -9.81 0.91
C LYS A 91 -8.14 -10.67 1.02
N ILE A 92 -7.01 -10.07 1.42
CA ILE A 92 -5.73 -10.77 1.63
C ILE A 92 -5.58 -11.28 3.07
N GLY A 93 -6.50 -10.93 3.99
CA GLY A 93 -6.43 -11.34 5.39
C GLY A 93 -5.45 -10.52 6.25
N GLN A 94 -4.93 -9.40 5.74
CA GLN A 94 -4.02 -8.50 6.45
C GLN A 94 -4.72 -7.39 7.26
N ARG A 95 -6.03 -7.52 7.50
CA ARG A 95 -6.82 -6.51 8.23
C ARG A 95 -6.23 -6.18 9.61
N ARG A 96 -5.81 -7.19 10.37
CA ARG A 96 -5.23 -7.00 11.71
C ARG A 96 -3.91 -6.22 11.67
N THR A 97 -3.08 -6.48 10.67
CA THR A 97 -1.82 -5.76 10.44
C THR A 97 -2.07 -4.28 10.16
N PHE A 98 -3.09 -3.97 9.37
CA PHE A 98 -3.49 -2.60 9.07
C PHE A 98 -4.01 -1.86 10.31
N GLU A 99 -4.88 -2.49 11.10
CA GLU A 99 -5.40 -1.90 12.34
C GLU A 99 -4.28 -1.62 13.35
N LYS A 100 -3.35 -2.58 13.49
CA LYS A 100 -2.15 -2.40 14.32
C LYS A 100 -1.28 -1.24 13.82
N TRP A 101 -1.01 -1.17 12.52
CA TRP A 101 -0.23 -0.07 11.93
C TRP A 101 -0.90 1.29 12.12
N LYS A 102 -2.23 1.36 11.95
CA LYS A 102 -2.99 2.60 12.16
C LYS A 102 -2.90 3.09 13.61
N LYS A 103 -2.91 2.17 14.58
CA LYS A 103 -2.66 2.47 15.98
C LYS A 103 -1.24 3.01 16.20
N LEU A 104 -0.24 2.35 15.61
CA LEU A 104 1.17 2.79 15.69
C LEU A 104 1.39 4.17 15.07
N GLN A 105 0.72 4.52 13.97
CA GLN A 105 0.83 5.86 13.38
C GLN A 105 0.29 6.97 14.31
N ASN A 106 -0.82 6.71 14.99
CA ASN A 106 -1.38 7.64 15.98
C ASN A 106 -0.46 7.79 17.19
N GLU A 107 0.17 6.69 17.64
CA GLU A 107 1.12 6.70 18.77
C GLU A 107 2.45 7.39 18.41
N LEU A 108 2.90 7.29 17.15
CA LEU A 108 4.12 7.90 16.67
C LEU A 108 3.95 9.36 16.19
N GLY A 109 2.73 9.91 16.28
CA GLY A 109 2.46 11.33 15.98
C GLY A 109 2.60 11.71 14.50
N TYR A 110 2.46 10.77 13.57
CA TYR A 110 2.46 11.06 12.13
C TYR A 110 1.09 11.63 11.73
N HIS A 111 0.98 12.96 11.72
CA HIS A 111 -0.17 13.71 11.20
C HIS A 111 0.12 14.29 9.81
#